data_AF-A0A1B0EYG0-F1
#
_entry.id   AF-A0A1B0EYG0-F1
#
_cell.length_a   1.000
_cell.length_b   1.000
_cell.length_c   1.000
_cell.angle_alpha   90.00
_cell.angle_beta   90.00
_cell.angle_gamma   90.00
#
_symmetry.space_group_name_H-M   'P 1'
#
loop_
_entity.id
_entity.type
_entity.pdbx_description
1 polymer ?
#
loop_
_entity_poly.entity_id
_entity_poly.type
_entity_poly.pdbx_seq_one_letter_code
_entity_poly.pdbx_strand_id
1 'polypeptide(L)'
;MDIVARKNEENLKISRELEFRQISRDTNDRSTIQNFYHGKNLFITGATGFMGKILIDKLLRSCTDIENIYILVRPKKGKDIHTRIEEIFDDPVFNKLRDEVPKFRHKIVAIPGDCAIAGLGLKLTDRQTLISNVNIVFHAAATVRFDEKLKLAVGINVHGTRDMLNLCQHMKQLK
;
A
#
# COMPACT_ATOMS: atom_id res chain seq x y z
N MET A 1 0.53 -58.33 13.56
CA MET A 1 0.36 -57.45 12.38
C MET A 1 0.25 -56.02 12.89
N ASP A 2 1.31 -55.26 12.66
CA ASP A 2 1.80 -54.23 13.57
C ASP A 2 1.06 -52.89 13.49
N ILE A 3 0.60 -52.42 14.66
CA ILE A 3 -0.03 -51.12 14.91
C ILE A 3 0.88 -49.96 14.45
N VAL A 4 2.19 -50.17 14.48
CA VAL A 4 3.21 -49.20 14.03
C VAL A 4 3.15 -48.96 12.52
N ALA A 5 2.92 -50.00 11.72
CA ALA A 5 2.82 -49.87 10.27
C ALA A 5 1.59 -49.06 9.85
N ARG A 6 0.46 -49.27 10.53
CA ARG A 6 -0.80 -48.52 10.29
C ARG A 6 -0.67 -47.03 10.62
N LYS A 7 0.00 -46.68 11.73
CA LYS A 7 0.27 -45.28 12.10
C LYS A 7 1.17 -44.55 11.09
N ASN A 8 2.14 -45.24 10.49
CA ASN A 8 3.03 -44.64 9.50
C ASN A 8 2.32 -44.36 8.16
N GLU A 9 1.42 -45.23 7.72
CA GLU A 9 0.60 -44.99 6.52
C GLU A 9 -0.40 -43.84 6.71
N GLU A 10 -0.98 -43.72 7.90
CA GLU A 10 -1.92 -42.64 8.23
C GLU A 10 -1.21 -41.27 8.29
N ASN A 11 -0.02 -41.20 8.90
CA ASN A 11 0.81 -39.99 8.90
C ASN A 11 1.26 -39.60 7.48
N LEU A 12 1.63 -40.56 6.63
CA LEU A 12 2.03 -40.29 5.25
C LEU A 12 0.85 -39.79 4.40
N LYS A 13 -0.37 -40.30 4.65
CA LYS A 13 -1.60 -39.78 4.03
C LYS A 13 -1.90 -38.35 4.48
N ILE A 14 -1.77 -38.06 5.77
CA ILE A 14 -1.97 -36.71 6.32
C ILE A 14 -0.94 -35.74 5.74
N SER A 15 0.34 -36.10 5.68
CA SER A 15 1.38 -35.26 5.07
C SER A 15 1.12 -34.99 3.59
N ARG A 16 0.70 -36.02 2.82
CA ARG A 16 0.33 -35.84 1.41
C ARG A 16 -0.92 -35.01 1.24
N GLU A 17 -1.91 -35.12 2.11
CA GLU A 17 -3.13 -34.31 2.06
C GLU A 17 -2.85 -32.85 2.45
N LEU A 18 -1.93 -32.62 3.39
CA LEU A 18 -1.42 -31.30 3.74
C LEU A 18 -0.61 -30.69 2.58
N GLU A 19 0.27 -31.45 1.94
CA GLU A 19 0.98 -31.01 0.73
C GLU A 19 0.00 -30.74 -0.43
N PHE A 20 -1.01 -31.59 -0.63
CA PHE A 20 -2.05 -31.38 -1.65
C PHE A 20 -2.87 -30.12 -1.35
N ARG A 21 -3.23 -29.86 -0.09
CA ARG A 21 -3.91 -28.61 0.32
C ARG A 21 -3.00 -27.38 0.17
N GLN A 22 -1.70 -27.53 0.36
CA GLN A 22 -0.71 -26.47 0.13
C GLN A 22 -0.58 -26.19 -1.39
N ILE A 23 -0.49 -27.23 -2.22
CA ILE A 23 -0.39 -27.15 -3.69
C ILE A 23 -1.69 -26.60 -4.30
N SER A 24 -2.85 -26.99 -3.79
CA SER A 24 -4.17 -26.46 -4.20
C SER A 24 -4.37 -24.99 -3.83
N ARG A 25 -3.63 -24.45 -2.85
CA ARG A 25 -3.62 -23.01 -2.55
C ARG A 25 -2.70 -22.22 -3.48
N ASP A 26 -1.74 -22.87 -4.12
CA ASP A 26 -0.69 -22.21 -4.91
C ASP A 26 -0.97 -22.17 -6.43
N THR A 27 -2.10 -22.67 -6.92
CA THR A 27 -2.46 -22.54 -8.35
C THR A 27 -3.85 -21.94 -8.58
N ASN A 28 -3.87 -20.64 -8.86
CA ASN A 28 -4.85 -19.92 -9.70
C ASN A 28 -6.22 -19.47 -9.14
N ASP A 29 -6.41 -19.34 -7.83
CA ASP A 29 -7.70 -18.83 -7.26
C ASP A 29 -7.72 -17.29 -7.00
N ARG A 30 -6.78 -16.55 -7.61
CA ARG A 30 -6.77 -15.08 -7.51
C ARG A 30 -7.79 -14.49 -8.49
N SER A 31 -8.62 -13.57 -7.99
CA SER A 31 -9.45 -12.72 -8.84
C SER A 31 -8.59 -11.90 -9.81
N THR A 32 -9.20 -11.42 -10.90
CA THR A 32 -8.54 -10.53 -11.87
C THR A 32 -7.92 -9.28 -11.22
N ILE A 33 -8.59 -8.74 -10.19
CA ILE A 33 -8.11 -7.60 -9.41
C ILE A 33 -6.86 -7.99 -8.60
N GLN A 34 -6.89 -9.13 -7.92
CA GLN A 34 -5.73 -9.62 -7.16
C GLN A 34 -4.53 -9.88 -8.07
N ASN A 35 -4.75 -10.46 -9.25
CA ASN A 35 -3.71 -10.65 -10.25
C ASN A 35 -3.13 -9.33 -10.78
N PHE A 36 -3.95 -8.30 -10.94
CA PHE A 36 -3.48 -6.97 -11.34
C PHE A 36 -2.52 -6.35 -10.33
N TYR A 37 -2.82 -6.46 -9.03
CA TYR A 37 -2.01 -5.90 -7.94
C TYR A 37 -0.87 -6.81 -7.45
N HIS A 38 -0.80 -8.06 -7.92
CA HIS A 38 0.23 -9.02 -7.53
C HIS A 38 1.64 -8.50 -7.85
N GLY A 39 2.50 -8.45 -6.82
CA GLY A 39 3.87 -7.95 -6.91
C GLY A 39 3.99 -6.48 -7.32
N LYS A 40 2.90 -5.69 -7.21
CA LYS A 40 2.92 -4.27 -7.60
C LYS A 40 3.32 -3.36 -6.46
N ASN A 41 3.99 -2.29 -6.83
CA ASN A 41 4.31 -1.15 -5.98
C ASN A 41 3.32 -0.01 -6.25
N LEU A 42 2.67 0.48 -5.21
CA LEU A 42 1.66 1.53 -5.30
C LEU A 42 2.19 2.82 -4.69
N PHE A 43 1.86 3.96 -5.27
CA PHE A 43 2.10 5.27 -4.65
C PHE A 43 0.77 5.98 -4.37
N ILE A 44 0.53 6.35 -3.12
CA ILE A 44 -0.72 6.94 -2.67
C ILE A 44 -0.47 8.32 -2.04
N THR A 45 -1.13 9.34 -2.58
CA THR A 45 -1.26 10.63 -1.89
C THR A 45 -2.62 10.70 -1.18
N GLY A 46 -2.70 11.48 -0.10
CA GLY A 46 -3.93 11.55 0.70
C GLY A 46 -4.14 10.35 1.62
N ALA A 47 -3.12 9.48 1.78
CA ALA A 47 -3.13 8.30 2.64
C ALA A 47 -3.56 8.59 4.10
N THR A 48 -3.28 9.80 4.60
CA THR A 48 -3.64 10.20 5.97
C THR A 48 -5.10 10.64 6.11
N GLY A 49 -5.80 10.87 5.00
CA GLY A 49 -7.21 11.25 4.97
C GLY A 49 -8.13 10.03 5.06
N PHE A 50 -9.43 10.27 5.28
CA PHE A 50 -10.42 9.21 5.47
C PHE A 50 -10.44 8.20 4.32
N MET A 51 -10.62 8.66 3.08
CA MET A 51 -10.63 7.77 1.91
C MET A 51 -9.29 7.06 1.67
N GLY A 52 -8.17 7.74 1.93
CA GLY A 52 -6.85 7.13 1.78
C GLY A 52 -6.63 5.95 2.75
N LYS A 53 -7.07 6.09 4.00
CA LYS A 53 -7.01 5.02 4.99
C LYS A 53 -7.84 3.80 4.57
N ILE A 54 -9.08 4.03 4.12
CA ILE A 54 -9.97 2.95 3.66
C ILE A 54 -9.39 2.25 2.43
N LEU A 55 -8.82 3.01 1.49
CA LEU A 55 -8.17 2.44 0.31
C LEU A 55 -7.01 1.51 0.72
N ILE A 56 -6.14 1.96 1.63
CA ILE A 56 -5.02 1.16 2.12
C ILE A 56 -5.51 -0.10 2.82
N ASP A 57 -6.48 0.02 3.72
CA ASP A 57 -7.10 -1.13 4.40
C ASP A 57 -7.64 -2.16 3.40
N LYS A 58 -8.44 -1.71 2.44
CA LYS A 58 -9.06 -2.61 1.46
C LYS A 58 -8.04 -3.28 0.55
N LEU A 59 -7.05 -2.53 0.07
CA LEU A 59 -5.97 -3.06 -0.77
C LEU A 59 -5.17 -4.12 -0.04
N LEU A 60 -4.75 -3.86 1.20
CA LEU A 60 -3.92 -4.80 1.96
C LEU A 60 -4.67 -6.06 2.38
N ARG A 61 -5.98 -5.96 2.70
CA ARG A 61 -6.81 -7.14 3.02
C ARG A 61 -7.20 -7.96 1.79
N SER A 62 -7.42 -7.31 0.64
CA SER A 62 -7.95 -7.98 -0.55
C SER A 62 -6.87 -8.40 -1.53
N CYS A 63 -5.76 -7.66 -1.61
CA CYS A 63 -4.63 -7.88 -2.50
C CYS A 63 -3.36 -8.07 -1.65
N THR A 64 -3.33 -9.17 -0.91
CA THR A 64 -2.27 -9.47 0.07
C THR A 64 -0.88 -9.54 -0.54
N ASP A 65 -0.76 -9.75 -1.85
CA ASP A 65 0.51 -9.90 -2.57
C ASP A 65 1.01 -8.59 -3.20
N ILE A 66 0.47 -7.43 -2.82
CA ILE A 66 1.09 -6.14 -3.10
C ILE A 66 2.51 -6.12 -2.51
N GLU A 67 3.48 -5.62 -3.26
CA GLU A 67 4.87 -5.58 -2.84
C GLU A 67 5.08 -4.46 -1.81
N ASN A 68 4.90 -3.21 -2.23
CA ASN A 68 4.94 -2.04 -1.34
C ASN A 68 3.83 -1.03 -1.64
N ILE A 69 3.42 -0.28 -0.62
CA ILE A 69 2.61 0.92 -0.70
C ILE A 69 3.45 2.10 -0.19
N TYR A 70 3.92 2.93 -1.12
CA TYR A 70 4.53 4.21 -0.84
C TYR A 70 3.43 5.23 -0.52
N ILE A 71 3.53 5.93 0.61
CA ILE A 71 2.56 6.95 1.01
C ILE A 71 3.22 8.33 1.13
N LEU A 72 2.66 9.33 0.45
CA LEU A 72 3.12 10.71 0.59
C LEU A 72 2.64 11.29 1.92
N VAL A 73 3.57 11.66 2.79
CA VAL A 73 3.28 12.20 4.12
C VAL A 73 3.83 13.62 4.23
N ARG A 74 2.92 14.58 4.43
CA ARG A 74 3.28 15.98 4.69
C ARG A 74 4.08 16.12 5.98
N PRO A 75 5.28 16.70 5.99
CA PRO A 75 6.00 17.01 7.22
C PRO A 75 5.16 17.89 8.16
N LYS A 76 5.28 17.67 9.48
CA LYS A 76 4.73 18.56 10.52
C LYS A 76 5.84 18.93 11.48
N LYS A 77 5.88 20.19 11.93
CA LYS A 77 6.86 20.63 12.95
C LYS A 77 6.70 19.77 14.21
N GLY A 78 7.82 19.27 14.73
CA GLY A 78 7.88 18.54 16.00
C GLY A 78 7.39 17.09 15.96
N LYS A 79 7.10 16.51 14.79
CA LYS A 79 6.82 15.07 14.65
C LYS A 79 7.69 14.44 13.58
N ASP A 80 8.34 13.34 13.95
CA ASP A 80 9.01 12.47 12.98
C ASP A 80 8.00 11.76 12.07
N ILE A 81 8.44 11.44 10.85
CA ILE A 81 7.59 10.82 9.84
C ILE A 81 7.19 9.38 10.22
N HIS A 82 8.08 8.62 10.87
CA HIS A 82 7.79 7.26 11.30
C HIS A 82 6.73 7.25 12.39
N THR A 83 6.86 8.12 13.40
CA THR A 83 5.85 8.28 14.45
C THR A 83 4.48 8.60 13.85
N ARG A 84 4.43 9.48 12.84
CA ARG A 84 3.17 9.84 12.20
C ARG A 84 2.53 8.67 11.44
N ILE A 85 3.32 7.76 10.90
CA ILE A 85 2.79 6.57 10.22
C ILE A 85 2.21 5.60 11.22
N GLU A 86 2.90 5.35 12.33
CA GLU A 86 2.37 4.49 13.38
C GLU A 86 1.02 5.02 13.90
N GLU A 87 0.93 6.33 14.17
CA GLU A 87 -0.31 6.99 14.59
C GLU A 87 -1.45 6.84 13.56
N ILE A 88 -1.14 6.79 12.25
CA ILE A 88 -2.17 6.59 11.22
C ILE A 88 -2.79 5.20 11.35
N PHE A 89 -1.97 4.18 11.64
CA PHE A 89 -2.38 2.78 11.71
C PHE A 89 -2.92 2.34 13.08
N ASP A 90 -2.94 3.24 14.05
CA ASP A 90 -3.65 3.06 15.32
C ASP A 90 -5.15 3.38 15.21
N ASP A 91 -5.58 4.00 14.11
CA ASP A 91 -6.98 4.31 13.83
C ASP A 91 -7.84 3.02 13.78
N PRO A 92 -9.04 3.00 14.40
CA PRO A 92 -9.93 1.83 14.42
C PRO A 92 -10.28 1.28 13.03
N VAL A 93 -10.20 2.09 11.97
CA VAL A 93 -10.42 1.63 10.59
C VAL A 93 -9.48 0.48 10.21
N PHE A 94 -8.30 0.39 10.83
CA PHE A 94 -7.31 -0.66 10.58
C PHE A 94 -7.42 -1.86 11.53
N ASN A 95 -8.42 -1.92 12.42
CA ASN A 95 -8.60 -3.05 13.35
C ASN A 95 -8.70 -4.37 12.58
N LYS A 96 -9.57 -4.42 11.58
CA LYS A 96 -9.76 -5.62 10.75
C LYS A 96 -8.50 -6.00 9.97
N LEU A 97 -7.77 -5.02 9.44
CA LEU A 97 -6.49 -5.27 8.75
C LEU A 97 -5.43 -5.84 9.71
N ARG A 98 -5.37 -5.31 10.94
CA ARG A 98 -4.44 -5.79 11.97
C ARG A 98 -4.73 -7.22 12.38
N ASP A 99 -6.00 -7.62 12.41
CA ASP A 99 -6.40 -9.00 12.71
C ASP A 99 -6.12 -9.95 11.54
N GLU A 100 -6.44 -9.55 10.30
CA GLU A 100 -6.31 -10.41 9.11
C GLU A 100 -4.88 -10.47 8.55
N VAL A 101 -4.11 -9.38 8.65
CA VAL A 101 -2.76 -9.24 8.08
C VAL A 101 -1.80 -8.59 9.09
N PRO A 102 -1.43 -9.26 10.20
CA PRO A 102 -0.70 -8.63 11.32
C PRO A 102 0.61 -7.92 10.95
N LYS A 103 1.27 -8.37 9.87
CA LYS A 103 2.56 -7.83 9.38
C LYS A 103 2.43 -6.80 8.27
N PHE A 104 1.23 -6.25 8.02
CA PHE A 104 0.98 -5.33 6.90
C PHE A 104 1.89 -4.10 6.89
N ARG A 105 2.33 -3.62 8.06
CA ARG A 105 3.19 -2.43 8.20
C ARG A 105 4.50 -2.54 7.43
N HIS A 106 5.06 -3.74 7.26
CA HIS A 106 6.29 -3.96 6.49
C HIS A 106 6.16 -3.58 5.01
N LYS A 107 4.94 -3.51 4.49
CA LYS A 107 4.65 -3.10 3.11
C LYS A 107 4.50 -1.59 2.95
N ILE A 108 4.53 -0.82 4.04
CA ILE A 108 4.30 0.62 4.00
C ILE A 108 5.62 1.36 3.98
N VAL A 109 5.80 2.25 3.01
CA VAL A 109 6.99 3.09 2.88
C VAL A 109 6.58 4.56 2.94
N ALA A 110 7.12 5.28 3.93
CA ALA A 110 6.94 6.72 4.07
C ALA A 110 7.68 7.48 2.98
N ILE A 111 7.03 8.42 2.31
CA ILE A 111 7.70 9.39 1.46
C ILE A 111 7.39 10.80 1.97
N PRO A 112 8.37 11.53 2.54
CA PRO A 112 8.18 12.93 2.91
C PRO A 112 7.87 13.77 1.67
N GLY A 113 6.79 14.55 1.71
CA GLY A 113 6.48 15.51 0.65
C GLY A 113 5.12 16.17 0.81
N ASP A 114 4.84 17.18 0.00
CA ASP A 114 3.64 18.00 0.06
C ASP A 114 3.17 18.40 -1.34
N CYS A 115 1.91 18.10 -1.66
CA CYS A 115 1.30 18.47 -2.94
C CYS A 115 1.17 19.99 -3.14
N ALA A 116 1.26 20.79 -2.07
CA ALA A 116 1.30 22.25 -2.18
C ALA A 116 2.67 22.80 -2.63
N ILE A 117 3.72 21.96 -2.66
CA ILE A 117 5.08 22.34 -3.00
C ILE A 117 5.41 21.82 -4.40
N ALA A 118 6.12 22.62 -5.19
CA ALA A 118 6.55 22.25 -6.53
C ALA A 118 7.29 20.90 -6.53
N GLY A 119 6.97 20.04 -7.51
CA GLY A 119 7.53 18.70 -7.60
C GLY A 119 7.12 17.80 -6.42
N LEU A 120 5.95 18.08 -5.82
CA LEU A 120 5.40 17.41 -4.64
C LEU A 120 6.29 17.51 -3.39
N GLY A 121 7.25 18.44 -3.36
CA GLY A 121 8.21 18.60 -2.25
C GLY A 121 9.12 17.37 -2.03
N LEU A 122 9.29 16.53 -3.05
CA LEU A 122 10.09 15.31 -2.97
C LEU A 122 11.58 15.61 -2.95
N LYS A 123 12.34 14.86 -2.14
CA LYS A 123 13.80 14.79 -2.30
C LYS A 123 14.14 14.04 -3.59
N LEU A 124 15.32 14.33 -4.14
CA LEU A 124 15.78 13.68 -5.37
C LEU A 124 15.84 12.15 -5.23
N THR A 125 16.30 11.65 -4.08
CA THR A 125 16.37 10.21 -3.78
C THR A 125 14.98 9.57 -3.79
N ASP A 126 14.02 10.18 -3.10
CA ASP A 126 12.65 9.67 -3.00
C ASP A 126 11.96 9.70 -4.38
N ARG A 127 12.18 10.77 -5.15
CA ARG A 127 11.71 10.88 -6.53
C ARG A 127 12.23 9.74 -7.40
N GLN A 128 13.52 9.40 -7.29
CA GLN A 128 14.11 8.31 -8.07
C GLN A 128 13.59 6.93 -7.64
N THR A 129 13.38 6.73 -6.34
CA THR A 129 12.73 5.52 -5.82
C THR A 129 11.34 5.34 -6.42
N LEU A 130 10.52 6.39 -6.43
CA LEU A 130 9.17 6.33 -7.00
C LEU A 130 9.20 6.07 -8.51
N ILE A 131 10.06 6.79 -9.24
CA ILE A 131 10.25 6.62 -10.70
C ILE A 131 10.62 5.18 -11.08
N SER A 132 11.47 4.55 -10.27
CA SER A 132 12.02 3.24 -10.61
C SER A 132 11.09 2.09 -10.26
N ASN A 133 10.30 2.23 -9.19
CA ASN A 133 9.61 1.09 -8.59
C ASN A 133 8.09 1.11 -8.78
N VAL A 134 7.45 2.29 -8.85
CA VAL A 134 5.98 2.41 -8.79
C VAL A 134 5.32 1.92 -10.07
N ASN A 135 4.28 1.11 -9.89
CA ASN A 135 3.44 0.60 -10.96
C ASN A 135 2.10 1.32 -11.06
N ILE A 136 1.54 1.79 -9.94
CA ILE A 136 0.17 2.31 -9.86
C ILE A 136 0.17 3.52 -8.93
N VAL A 137 -0.53 4.58 -9.33
CA VAL A 137 -0.64 5.82 -8.56
C VAL A 137 -2.10 6.09 -8.19
N PHE A 138 -2.35 6.30 -6.90
CA PHE A 138 -3.60 6.85 -6.39
C PHE A 138 -3.37 8.28 -5.90
N HIS A 139 -3.87 9.26 -6.66
CA HIS A 139 -3.79 10.67 -6.28
C HIS A 139 -5.09 11.10 -5.59
N ALA A 140 -5.10 11.09 -4.25
CA ALA A 140 -6.26 11.49 -3.45
C ALA A 140 -5.95 12.63 -2.44
N ALA A 141 -4.78 13.25 -2.53
CA ALA A 141 -4.47 14.45 -1.76
C ALA A 141 -5.18 15.67 -2.35
N ALA A 142 -6.10 16.23 -1.59
CA ALA A 142 -6.77 17.48 -1.91
C ALA A 142 -7.09 18.24 -0.62
N THR A 143 -7.29 19.55 -0.73
CA THR A 143 -8.12 20.28 0.24
C THR A 143 -9.56 20.28 -0.26
N VAL A 144 -10.47 19.83 0.61
CA VAL A 144 -11.93 19.73 0.34
C VAL A 144 -12.71 20.76 1.16
N ARG A 145 -12.00 21.73 1.74
CA ARG A 145 -12.59 22.82 2.51
C ARG A 145 -13.15 23.86 1.55
N PHE A 146 -14.44 24.19 1.71
CA PHE A 146 -15.11 25.22 0.90
C PHE A 146 -14.63 26.64 1.22
N ASP A 147 -14.06 26.85 2.40
CA ASP A 147 -13.53 28.12 2.91
C ASP A 147 -12.00 28.25 2.76
N GLU A 148 -11.37 27.35 1.99
CA GLU A 148 -9.93 27.39 1.78
C GLU A 148 -9.51 28.61 0.96
N LYS A 149 -8.36 29.21 1.30
CA LYS A 149 -7.78 30.30 0.50
C LYS A 149 -7.52 29.80 -0.93
N LEU A 150 -8.06 30.48 -1.93
CA LEU A 150 -7.96 30.07 -3.34
C LEU A 150 -6.51 29.75 -3.76
N LYS A 151 -5.54 30.56 -3.35
CA LYS A 151 -4.12 30.31 -3.64
C LYS A 151 -3.63 28.95 -3.13
N LEU A 152 -4.06 28.54 -1.93
CA LEU A 152 -3.71 27.26 -1.34
C LEU A 152 -4.48 26.12 -2.01
N ALA A 153 -5.77 26.31 -2.28
CA ALA A 153 -6.60 25.33 -3.00
C ALA A 153 -6.06 25.03 -4.40
N VAL A 154 -5.68 26.07 -5.17
CA VAL A 154 -5.02 25.92 -6.48
C VAL A 154 -3.68 25.22 -6.35
N GLY A 155 -2.87 25.57 -5.35
CA GLY A 155 -1.60 24.92 -5.07
C GLY A 155 -1.74 23.41 -4.88
N ILE A 156 -2.70 22.98 -4.06
CA ILE A 156 -2.88 21.55 -3.75
C ILE A 156 -3.61 20.82 -4.88
N ASN A 157 -4.78 21.31 -5.29
CA ASN A 157 -5.70 20.54 -6.12
C ASN A 157 -5.37 20.65 -7.62
N VAL A 158 -4.74 21.75 -8.05
CA VAL A 158 -4.40 21.97 -9.47
C VAL A 158 -2.91 21.73 -9.72
N HIS A 159 -2.04 22.45 -9.03
CA HIS A 159 -0.59 22.28 -9.23
C HIS A 159 -0.10 20.94 -8.71
N GLY A 160 -0.61 20.47 -7.56
CA GLY A 160 -0.30 19.13 -7.05
C GLY A 160 -0.67 18.02 -8.04
N THR A 161 -1.84 18.12 -8.68
CA THR A 161 -2.26 17.18 -9.74
C THR A 161 -1.33 17.23 -10.96
N ARG A 162 -0.98 18.45 -11.43
CA ARG A 162 -0.03 18.62 -12.53
C ARG A 162 1.33 18.01 -12.20
N ASP A 163 1.85 18.28 -11.01
CA ASP A 163 3.16 17.80 -10.59
C ASP A 163 3.16 16.27 -10.39
N MET A 164 2.03 15.67 -9.99
CA MET A 164 1.83 14.23 -9.98
C MET A 164 1.90 13.65 -11.40
N LEU A 165 1.16 14.23 -12.35
CA LEU A 165 1.21 13.78 -13.76
C LEU A 165 2.63 13.89 -14.33
N ASN A 166 3.34 14.97 -14.03
CA ASN A 166 4.74 15.14 -14.42
C ASN A 166 5.63 14.05 -13.81
N LEU A 167 5.40 13.63 -12.55
CA LEU A 167 6.12 12.52 -11.96
C LEU A 167 5.80 11.20 -12.67
N CYS A 168 4.51 10.92 -12.92
CA CYS A 168 4.04 9.70 -13.59
C CYS A 168 4.66 9.52 -14.98
N GLN A 169 4.84 10.59 -15.76
CA GLN A 169 5.48 10.54 -17.08
C GLN A 169 6.90 9.98 -17.06
N HIS A 170 7.58 10.04 -15.91
CA HIS A 170 8.93 9.52 -15.74
C HIS A 170 8.96 8.11 -15.14
N MET A 171 7.83 7.58 -14.63
CA MET A 171 7.78 6.27 -13.98
C MET A 171 7.97 5.15 -15.00
N LYS A 172 8.98 4.31 -14.78
CA LYS A 172 9.41 3.29 -15.76
C LYS A 172 8.47 2.08 -15.85
N GLN A 173 7.68 1.86 -14.81
CA GLN A 173 6.91 0.65 -14.59
C GLN A 173 5.41 0.91 -14.45
N LEU A 174 4.97 2.15 -14.73
CA LEU A 174 3.58 2.59 -14.62
C LEU A 174 2.69 1.76 -15.55
N LYS A 175 1.53 1.32 -15.05
CA LYS A 175 0.54 0.51 -15.77
C LYS A 175 -0.64 1.35 -16.24
#